data_AF-A0AA41X4R3-F1
#
_entry.id   AF-A0AA41X4R3-F1
#
_cell.length_a   1.000
_cell.length_b   1.000
_cell.length_c   1.000
_cell.angle_alpha   90.00
_cell.angle_beta   90.00
_cell.angle_gamma   90.00
#
_symmetry.space_group_name_H-M   'P 1'
#
loop_
_entity.id
_entity.type
_entity.pdbx_description
1 polymer ?
#
loop_
_entity_poly.entity_id
_entity_poly.type
_entity_poly.pdbx_seq_one_letter_code
_entity_poly.pdbx_strand_id
1 'polypeptide(L)'
;MPRINTIFVDADACPVKEEIMQASELFQVPVVFVASYAHKTSFPGGTWVYVDPSRDAADFYLYQHAKPGDLAVTQDMGLASLLVKRDIVVLSPRGTILQDAQMDNILYNRHLSAELRRSGTYTKGPKAFSKEDRQRFFHVLQKILSKHEGIEESLKNINTTRRWSNGEQNS
;
A
#
# COMPACT_ATOMS: atom_id res chain seq x y z
N MET A 1 9.93 6.90 13.63
CA MET A 1 10.25 6.61 12.21
C MET A 1 10.11 7.92 11.42
N PRO A 2 11.01 8.24 10.48
CA PRO A 2 11.00 9.49 9.69
C PRO A 2 9.77 9.56 8.78
N ARG A 3 9.38 10.75 8.28
CA ARG A 3 8.17 10.92 7.43
C ARG A 3 8.21 10.06 6.16
N ILE A 4 7.05 9.70 5.61
CA ILE A 4 6.99 9.09 4.27
C ILE A 4 7.24 10.18 3.23
N ASN A 5 8.26 9.99 2.40
CA ASN A 5 8.63 10.95 1.37
C ASN A 5 7.79 10.79 0.11
N THR A 6 7.60 9.56 -0.36
CA THR A 6 6.83 9.24 -1.58
C THR A 6 6.09 7.92 -1.44
N ILE A 7 4.90 7.82 -2.04
CA ILE A 7 4.18 6.57 -2.23
C ILE A 7 4.43 6.05 -3.65
N PHE A 8 5.12 4.93 -3.74
CA PHE A 8 5.36 4.19 -4.99
C PHE A 8 4.33 3.07 -5.14
N VAL A 9 3.71 2.95 -6.32
CA VAL A 9 2.61 1.99 -6.54
C VAL A 9 2.90 1.14 -7.76
N ASP A 10 2.95 -0.18 -7.56
CA ASP A 10 2.79 -1.16 -8.64
C ASP A 10 1.34 -1.10 -9.14
N ALA A 11 1.14 -0.51 -10.32
CA ALA A 11 -0.17 -0.02 -10.76
C ALA A 11 -0.84 -0.87 -11.85
N ASP A 12 -0.18 -1.92 -12.35
CA ASP A 12 -0.68 -2.79 -13.44
C ASP A 12 -2.06 -3.37 -13.09
N ALA A 13 -2.27 -3.79 -11.85
CA ALA A 13 -3.54 -4.33 -11.38
C ALA A 13 -4.00 -3.80 -10.01
N CYS A 14 -3.49 -2.63 -9.59
CA CYS A 14 -3.81 -2.06 -8.27
C CYS A 14 -5.30 -1.66 -8.16
N PRO A 15 -6.09 -2.27 -7.25
CA PRO A 15 -7.52 -2.01 -7.10
C PRO A 15 -7.84 -0.85 -6.14
N VAL A 16 -6.82 -0.15 -5.61
CA VAL A 16 -6.95 0.85 -4.53
C VAL A 16 -6.35 2.22 -4.90
N LYS A 17 -6.28 2.54 -6.20
CA LYS A 17 -5.71 3.81 -6.71
C LYS A 17 -6.41 5.04 -6.13
N GLU A 18 -7.73 4.97 -5.98
CA GLU A 18 -8.54 6.05 -5.40
C GLU A 18 -8.23 6.26 -3.91
N GLU A 19 -8.16 5.18 -3.12
CA GLU A 19 -7.80 5.24 -1.70
C GLU A 19 -6.39 5.81 -1.49
N ILE A 20 -5.46 5.43 -2.36
CA ILE A 20 -4.09 5.96 -2.33
C ILE A 20 -4.12 7.47 -2.52
N MET A 21 -4.79 7.97 -3.57
CA MET A 21 -4.88 9.41 -3.84
C MET A 21 -5.59 10.16 -2.72
N GLN A 22 -6.71 9.65 -2.23
CA GLN A 22 -7.45 10.28 -1.12
C GLN A 22 -6.57 10.40 0.13
N ALA A 23 -5.84 9.34 0.49
CA ALA A 23 -4.96 9.39 1.65
C ALA A 23 -3.75 10.32 1.39
N SER A 24 -3.14 10.24 0.21
CA SER A 24 -1.95 11.03 -0.12
C SER A 24 -2.23 12.52 -0.14
N GLU A 25 -3.41 12.95 -0.61
CA GLU A 25 -3.85 14.34 -0.59
C GLU A 25 -4.02 14.86 0.85
N LEU A 26 -4.62 14.05 1.74
CA LEU A 26 -4.82 14.42 3.15
C LEU A 26 -3.49 14.66 3.90
N PHE A 27 -2.45 13.91 3.56
CA PHE A 27 -1.14 13.98 4.22
C PHE A 27 -0.07 14.66 3.36
N GLN A 28 -0.44 15.24 2.21
CA GLN A 28 0.45 15.93 1.27
C GLN A 28 1.68 15.10 0.83
N VAL A 29 1.49 13.80 0.62
CA VAL A 29 2.56 12.89 0.19
C VAL A 29 2.46 12.68 -1.33
N PRO A 30 3.55 12.86 -2.10
CA PRO A 30 3.54 12.59 -3.53
C PRO A 30 3.32 11.11 -3.83
N VAL A 31 2.63 10.82 -4.93
CA VAL A 31 2.35 9.46 -5.41
C VAL A 31 2.95 9.26 -6.80
N VAL A 32 3.65 8.14 -6.98
CA VAL A 32 4.18 7.67 -8.26
C VAL A 32 3.57 6.31 -8.58
N PHE A 33 2.72 6.27 -9.60
CA PHE A 33 2.18 5.05 -10.18
C PHE A 33 3.11 4.53 -11.26
N VAL A 34 3.50 3.26 -11.17
CA VAL A 34 4.37 2.59 -12.13
C VAL A 34 3.57 1.47 -12.79
N ALA A 35 3.38 1.54 -14.10
CA ALA A 35 2.63 0.55 -14.87
C ALA A 35 3.31 0.26 -16.21
N SER A 36 3.11 -0.93 -16.74
CA SER A 36 3.44 -1.23 -18.13
C SER A 36 2.54 -0.47 -19.11
N TYR A 37 3.04 -0.18 -20.31
CA TYR A 37 2.22 0.43 -21.37
C TYR A 37 0.98 -0.38 -21.73
N ALA A 38 0.99 -1.70 -21.50
CA ALA A 38 -0.17 -2.58 -21.67
C ALA A 38 -1.33 -2.25 -20.70
N HIS A 39 -1.04 -1.61 -19.57
CA HIS A 39 -2.01 -1.22 -18.54
C HIS A 39 -2.19 0.29 -18.44
N LYS A 40 -1.94 1.02 -19.54
CA LYS A 40 -2.14 2.47 -19.60
C LYS A 40 -3.58 2.85 -19.21
N THR A 41 -3.71 3.90 -18.42
CA THR A 41 -5.00 4.33 -17.85
C THR A 41 -5.26 5.82 -18.06
N SER A 42 -6.52 6.22 -17.95
CA SER A 42 -6.98 7.62 -17.93
C SER A 42 -7.17 8.16 -16.50
N PHE A 43 -6.76 7.42 -15.47
CA PHE A 43 -6.85 7.88 -14.09
C PHE A 43 -6.04 9.18 -13.89
N PRO A 44 -6.66 10.28 -13.43
CA PRO A 44 -6.03 11.60 -13.48
C PRO A 44 -5.08 11.89 -12.29
N GLY A 45 -5.03 11.02 -11.28
CA GLY A 45 -4.28 11.26 -10.06
C GLY A 45 -2.83 10.76 -10.10
N GLY A 46 -1.95 11.46 -9.38
CA GLY A 46 -0.56 11.10 -9.16
C GLY A 46 0.35 11.30 -10.38
N THR A 47 1.65 11.03 -10.19
CA THR A 47 2.61 10.97 -11.30
C THR A 47 2.61 9.57 -11.89
N TRP A 48 2.56 9.46 -13.22
CA TRP A 48 2.58 8.17 -13.91
C TRP A 48 3.90 7.93 -14.62
N VAL A 49 4.47 6.76 -14.38
CA VAL A 49 5.62 6.22 -15.09
C VAL A 49 5.15 5.00 -15.85
N TYR A 50 5.29 5.05 -17.18
CA TYR A 50 5.00 3.92 -18.04
C TYR A 50 6.30 3.25 -18.49
N VAL A 51 6.36 1.93 -18.31
CA VAL A 51 7.52 1.11 -18.70
C VAL A 51 7.15 0.16 -19.84
N ASP A 52 8.14 -0.30 -20.59
CA ASP A 52 7.94 -1.31 -21.61
C ASP A 52 7.31 -2.58 -21.01
N PRO A 53 6.44 -3.29 -21.75
CA PRO A 53 5.70 -4.44 -21.26
C PRO A 53 6.56 -5.70 -21.08
N SER A 54 7.87 -5.56 -20.88
CA SER A 54 8.71 -6.69 -20.52
C SER A 54 8.37 -7.18 -19.12
N ARG A 55 8.52 -8.49 -18.93
CA ARG A 55 8.37 -9.15 -17.63
C ARG A 55 9.19 -8.41 -16.57
N ASP A 56 8.52 -8.02 -15.49
CA ASP A 56 9.08 -7.38 -14.30
C ASP A 56 9.63 -5.94 -14.49
N ALA A 57 9.33 -5.25 -15.60
CA ALA A 57 9.81 -3.87 -15.82
C ALA A 57 9.32 -2.87 -14.76
N ALA A 58 8.05 -2.99 -14.35
CA ALA A 58 7.47 -2.11 -13.34
C ALA A 58 8.12 -2.36 -11.97
N ASP A 59 8.28 -3.62 -11.60
CA ASP A 59 8.96 -4.05 -10.38
C ASP A 59 10.40 -3.55 -10.33
N PHE A 60 11.12 -3.67 -11.45
CA PHE A 60 12.48 -3.19 -11.55
C PHE A 60 12.57 -1.68 -11.40
N TYR A 61 11.67 -0.92 -12.04
CA TYR A 61 11.61 0.53 -11.86
C TYR A 61 11.35 0.91 -10.41
N LEU A 62 10.36 0.29 -9.77
CA LEU A 62 10.03 0.50 -8.34
C LEU A 62 11.25 0.22 -7.46
N TYR A 63 11.90 -0.93 -7.66
CA TYR A 63 13.10 -1.30 -6.93
C TYR A 63 14.22 -0.27 -7.12
N GLN A 64 14.47 0.20 -8.34
CA GLN A 64 15.54 1.16 -8.59
C GLN A 64 15.30 2.53 -7.97
N HIS A 65 14.05 3.02 -7.96
CA HIS A 65 13.74 4.41 -7.63
C HIS A 65 13.28 4.63 -6.19
N ALA A 66 12.65 3.63 -5.56
CA ALA A 66 12.22 3.72 -4.17
C ALA A 66 13.42 3.72 -3.21
N LYS A 67 13.37 4.56 -2.18
CA LYS A 67 14.46 4.80 -1.22
C LYS A 67 13.98 4.59 0.22
N PRO A 68 14.89 4.39 1.18
CA PRO A 68 14.54 4.39 2.60
C PRO A 68 13.72 5.63 2.96
N GLY A 69 12.60 5.43 3.67
CA GLY A 69 11.63 6.49 3.98
C GLY A 69 10.51 6.65 2.94
N ASP A 70 10.50 5.88 1.85
CA ASP A 70 9.34 5.75 0.98
C ASP A 70 8.38 4.64 1.45
N LEU A 71 7.17 4.66 0.90
CA LEU A 71 6.19 3.58 1.01
C LEU A 71 5.94 2.98 -0.36
N ALA A 72 5.93 1.65 -0.47
CA ALA A 72 5.55 0.94 -1.67
C ALA A 72 4.23 0.18 -1.50
N VAL A 73 3.35 0.25 -2.49
CA VAL A 73 2.13 -0.55 -2.59
C VAL A 73 2.32 -1.59 -3.68
N THR A 74 2.37 -2.87 -3.31
CA THR A 74 2.46 -3.99 -4.26
C THR A 74 1.83 -5.26 -3.69
N GLN A 75 1.37 -6.12 -4.60
CA GLN A 75 0.93 -7.48 -4.28
C GLN A 75 1.97 -8.55 -4.64
N ASP A 76 3.08 -8.15 -5.29
CA ASP A 76 4.18 -9.05 -5.61
C ASP A 76 5.05 -9.29 -4.36
N MET A 77 5.16 -10.55 -3.95
CA MET A 77 5.93 -10.92 -2.75
C MET A 77 7.43 -10.91 -3.00
N GLY A 78 7.87 -11.16 -4.24
CA GLY A 78 9.27 -11.05 -4.64
C GLY A 78 9.72 -9.60 -4.55
N LEU A 79 9.00 -8.68 -5.18
CA LEU A 79 9.27 -7.24 -5.09
C LEU A 79 9.19 -6.77 -3.63
N ALA A 80 8.14 -7.14 -2.89
CA ALA A 80 8.01 -6.79 -1.48
C ALA A 80 9.23 -7.21 -0.66
N SER A 81 9.71 -8.45 -0.85
CA SER A 81 10.89 -8.95 -0.12
C SER A 81 12.16 -8.13 -0.40
N LEU A 82 12.32 -7.63 -1.63
CA LEU A 82 13.47 -6.81 -2.02
C LEU A 82 13.39 -5.39 -1.46
N LEU A 83 12.19 -4.81 -1.43
CA LEU A 83 11.97 -3.44 -0.94
C LEU A 83 12.11 -3.36 0.58
N VAL A 84 11.54 -4.33 1.31
CA VAL A 84 11.61 -4.36 2.78
C VAL A 84 13.06 -4.43 3.28
N LYS A 85 13.93 -5.19 2.59
CA LYS A 85 15.38 -5.26 2.89
C LYS A 85 16.13 -3.94 2.70
N ARG A 86 15.49 -2.93 2.12
CA ARG A 86 16.02 -1.58 1.90
C ARG A 86 15.35 -0.53 2.78
N ASP A 87 14.75 -0.93 3.90
CA ASP A 87 14.05 -0.04 4.84
C ASP A 87 12.90 0.75 4.19
N ILE A 88 12.25 0.16 3.18
CA ILE A 88 11.04 0.70 2.53
C ILE A 88 9.82 0.06 3.19
N VAL A 89 8.83 0.88 3.55
CA VAL A 89 7.56 0.38 4.09
C VAL A 89 6.76 -0.23 2.94
N VAL A 90 6.38 -1.51 3.03
CA VAL A 90 5.59 -2.16 1.99
C VAL A 90 4.18 -2.49 2.49
N LEU A 91 3.17 -2.08 1.72
CA LEU A 91 1.76 -2.29 2.02
C LEU A 91 1.09 -3.06 0.86
N SER A 92 0.43 -4.18 1.18
CA SER A 92 -0.37 -4.87 0.17
C SER A 92 -1.70 -4.13 -0.07
N PRO A 93 -2.31 -4.25 -1.28
CA PRO A 93 -3.64 -3.70 -1.55
C PRO A 93 -4.75 -4.19 -0.60
N ARG A 94 -4.52 -5.28 0.15
CA ARG A 94 -5.45 -5.82 1.16
C ARG A 94 -5.21 -5.26 2.57
N GLY A 95 -4.34 -4.26 2.70
CA GLY A 95 -4.05 -3.61 3.97
C GLY A 95 -3.12 -4.39 4.89
N THR A 96 -2.25 -5.25 4.34
CA THR A 96 -1.23 -5.96 5.13
C THR A 96 0.11 -5.25 4.99
N ILE A 97 0.71 -4.83 6.11
CA ILE A 97 2.08 -4.32 6.13
C ILE A 97 3.02 -5.53 6.05
N LEU A 98 3.95 -5.51 5.09
CA LEU A 98 4.94 -6.55 4.91
C LEU A 98 6.24 -6.14 5.60
N GLN A 99 6.80 -7.04 6.40
CA GLN A 99 7.99 -6.82 7.21
C GLN A 99 8.97 -7.97 7.03
N ASP A 100 10.27 -7.70 7.19
CA ASP A 100 11.34 -8.63 6.83
C ASP A 100 11.22 -9.94 7.60
N ALA A 101 11.00 -9.82 8.92
CA ALA A 101 10.83 -10.93 9.85
C ALA A 101 9.69 -11.90 9.48
N GLN A 102 8.74 -11.47 8.65
CA GLN A 102 7.59 -12.27 8.22
C GLN A 102 7.75 -12.80 6.78
N MET A 103 8.67 -12.25 5.98
CA MET A 103 8.76 -12.56 4.56
C MET A 103 9.18 -14.00 4.29
N ASP A 104 10.16 -14.54 5.02
CA ASP A 104 10.61 -15.92 4.81
C ASP A 104 9.48 -16.92 5.05
N ASN A 105 8.69 -16.71 6.11
CA ASN A 105 7.51 -17.54 6.41
C ASN A 105 6.42 -17.39 5.33
N ILE A 106 6.16 -16.18 4.83
CA ILE A 106 5.17 -15.95 3.77
C ILE A 106 5.60 -16.63 2.46
N LEU A 107 6.87 -16.51 2.09
CA LEU A 107 7.43 -17.13 0.89
C LEU A 107 7.43 -18.65 0.98
N TYR A 108 7.80 -19.20 2.14
CA TYR A 108 7.77 -20.64 2.39
C TYR A 108 6.34 -21.22 2.28
N ASN A 109 5.36 -20.60 2.94
CA ASN A 109 3.95 -21.04 2.85
C ASN A 109 3.41 -20.96 1.42
N ARG A 110 3.83 -19.95 0.64
CA ARG A 110 3.47 -19.84 -0.78
C ARG A 110 4.09 -20.96 -1.61
N HIS A 111 5.34 -21.32 -1.33
CA HIS A 111 6.02 -22.45 -1.96
C HIS A 111 5.29 -23.77 -1.70
N LEU A 112 4.99 -24.06 -0.43
CA LEU A 112 4.23 -25.25 -0.03
C LEU A 112 2.85 -25.29 -0.71
N SER A 113 2.14 -24.16 -0.74
CA SER A 113 0.84 -24.07 -1.42
C SER A 113 0.95 -24.31 -2.93
N ALA A 114 2.07 -23.93 -3.56
CA ALA A 114 2.33 -24.20 -4.96
C ALA A 114 2.68 -25.67 -5.21
N GLU A 115 3.43 -26.31 -4.31
CA GLU A 115 3.70 -27.75 -4.34
C GLU A 115 2.42 -28.57 -4.21
N LEU A 116 1.54 -28.23 -3.26
CA LEU A 116 0.24 -28.89 -3.09
C LEU A 116 -0.61 -28.82 -4.37
N ARG A 117 -0.62 -27.68 -5.05
CA ARG A 117 -1.32 -27.54 -6.34
C ARG A 117 -0.70 -28.42 -7.42
N ARG A 118 0.64 -28.51 -7.48
CA ARG A 118 1.36 -29.38 -8.43
C ARG A 118 1.10 -30.86 -8.18
N SER A 119 0.87 -31.26 -6.93
CA SER A 119 0.47 -32.62 -6.55
C SER A 119 -1.04 -32.88 -6.68
N GLY A 120 -1.78 -32.01 -7.38
CA GLY A 120 -3.22 -32.18 -7.64
C GLY A 120 -4.13 -31.85 -6.45
N THR A 121 -3.58 -31.33 -5.35
CA THR A 121 -4.36 -30.90 -4.19
C THR A 121 -4.71 -29.41 -4.31
N TYR A 122 -5.97 -29.13 -4.65
CA TYR A 122 -6.46 -27.77 -4.80
C TYR A 122 -7.03 -27.24 -3.49
N THR A 123 -6.38 -26.23 -2.92
CA THR A 123 -6.98 -25.39 -1.89
C THR A 123 -7.90 -24.35 -2.53
N LYS A 124 -8.87 -23.81 -1.77
CA LYS A 124 -9.62 -22.63 -2.23
C LYS A 124 -8.63 -21.53 -2.62
N GLY A 125 -8.81 -20.95 -3.80
CA GLY A 125 -8.02 -19.81 -4.26
C GLY A 125 -8.16 -18.60 -3.33
N PRO A 126 -7.32 -17.56 -3.49
CA PRO A 126 -7.43 -16.35 -2.72
C PRO A 126 -8.85 -15.77 -2.84
N LYS A 127 -9.41 -15.31 -1.71
CA LYS A 127 -10.73 -14.67 -1.70
C LYS A 127 -10.76 -13.51 -2.70
N ALA A 128 -11.90 -13.26 -3.32
CA ALA A 128 -12.09 -12.07 -4.16
C ALA A 128 -11.74 -10.79 -3.36
N PHE A 129 -11.27 -9.76 -4.06
CA PHE A 129 -11.06 -8.45 -3.44
C PHE A 129 -12.41 -7.86 -3.02
N SER A 130 -12.52 -7.37 -1.78
CA SER A 130 -13.80 -6.91 -1.22
C SER A 130 -13.78 -5.45 -0.81
N LYS A 131 -14.96 -4.89 -0.49
CA LYS A 131 -15.08 -3.53 0.05
C LYS A 131 -14.39 -3.41 1.41
N GLU A 132 -14.44 -4.45 2.23
CA GLU A 132 -13.78 -4.52 3.53
C GLU A 132 -12.25 -4.48 3.38
N ASP A 133 -11.69 -5.12 2.34
CA ASP A 133 -10.27 -5.02 2.04
C ASP A 133 -9.87 -3.59 1.65
N ARG A 134 -10.69 -2.91 0.86
CA ARG A 134 -10.48 -1.50 0.48
C ARG A 134 -10.53 -0.56 1.69
N GLN A 135 -11.50 -0.73 2.58
CA GLN A 135 -11.59 0.02 3.84
C GLN A 135 -10.39 -0.27 4.74
N ARG A 136 -9.99 -1.54 4.87
CA ARG A 136 -8.80 -1.92 5.65
C ARG A 136 -7.54 -1.27 5.08
N PHE A 137 -7.35 -1.34 3.77
CA PHE A 137 -6.23 -0.71 3.08
C PHE A 137 -6.17 0.78 3.39
N PHE A 138 -7.28 1.50 3.19
CA PHE A 138 -7.35 2.94 3.44
C PHE A 138 -7.01 3.28 4.90
N HIS A 139 -7.61 2.57 5.86
CA HIS A 139 -7.34 2.78 7.29
C HIS A 139 -5.86 2.55 7.65
N VAL A 140 -5.25 1.48 7.12
CA VAL A 140 -3.84 1.16 7.39
C VAL A 140 -2.93 2.19 6.74
N LEU A 141 -3.21 2.61 5.50
CA LEU A 141 -2.45 3.66 4.83
C LEU A 141 -2.52 4.98 5.61
N GLN A 142 -3.71 5.41 6.01
CA GLN A 142 -3.88 6.60 6.85
C GLN A 142 -3.10 6.49 8.16
N LYS A 143 -3.12 5.33 8.83
CA LYS A 143 -2.37 5.12 10.07
C LYS A 143 -0.86 5.19 9.87
N ILE A 144 -0.36 4.70 8.74
CA ILE A 144 1.05 4.86 8.39
C ILE A 144 1.33 6.35 8.24
N LEU A 145 0.64 7.04 7.33
CA LEU A 145 0.87 8.44 7.02
C LEU A 145 0.65 9.39 8.23
N SER A 146 -0.30 9.10 9.12
CA SER A 146 -0.59 9.93 10.30
C SER A 146 0.50 9.87 11.37
N LYS A 147 1.13 8.70 11.56
CA LYS A 147 2.29 8.54 12.45
C LYS A 147 3.52 9.29 11.96
N HIS A 148 3.51 9.67 10.68
CA HIS A 148 4.59 10.36 10.01
C HIS A 148 4.45 11.89 10.01
N GLU A 149 3.28 12.44 10.33
CA GLU A 149 3.05 13.89 10.42
C GLU A 149 3.04 14.45 11.86
N GLY A 150 3.28 13.62 12.89
CA GLY A 150 3.07 14.05 14.28
C GLY A 150 1.60 14.33 14.63
N ILE A 151 0.66 13.82 13.81
CA ILE A 151 -0.80 14.00 13.98
C ILE A 151 -1.36 12.94 14.95
N GLU A 152 -0.72 12.75 16.10
CA GLU A 152 -1.47 12.26 17.28
C GLU A 152 -2.15 13.43 18.00
N GLU A 153 -1.60 14.65 17.93
CA GLU A 153 -2.16 15.85 18.56
C GLU A 153 -3.38 16.38 17.79
N SER A 154 -3.34 16.40 16.45
CA SER A 154 -4.39 17.03 15.63
C SER A 154 -5.68 16.22 15.60
N LEU A 155 -5.61 14.87 15.61
CA LEU A 155 -6.79 14.01 15.72
C LEU A 155 -7.39 14.02 17.15
N LYS A 156 -6.57 14.21 18.19
CA LYS A 156 -7.06 14.48 19.55
C LYS A 156 -7.80 15.82 19.60
N ASN A 157 -7.27 16.86 18.96
CA ASN A 157 -7.90 18.18 18.93
C ASN A 157 -9.23 18.19 18.17
N ILE A 158 -9.34 17.50 17.03
CA ILE A 158 -10.61 17.41 16.28
C ILE A 158 -11.70 16.68 17.10
N ASN A 159 -11.33 15.61 17.82
CA ASN A 159 -12.26 14.89 18.69
C ASN A 159 -12.60 15.64 19.98
N THR A 160 -11.70 16.51 20.45
CA THR A 160 -11.96 17.38 21.60
C THR A 160 -12.90 18.51 21.20
N THR A 161 -12.64 19.22 20.10
CA THR A 161 -13.48 20.34 19.61
C THR A 161 -14.92 19.89 19.27
N ARG A 162 -15.11 18.66 18.75
CA ARG A 162 -16.46 18.08 18.53
C ARG A 162 -17.19 17.68 19.82
N ARG A 163 -16.49 17.49 20.94
CA ARG A 163 -17.09 17.19 22.25
C ARG A 163 -17.60 18.44 22.95
N TRP A 164 -16.98 19.60 22.75
CA TRP A 164 -17.42 20.88 23.31
C TRP A 164 -18.58 21.51 22.51
N SER A 165 -18.62 21.30 21.19
CA SER A 165 -19.70 21.84 20.34
C SER A 165 -21.06 21.11 20.49
N ASN A 166 -21.09 19.94 21.13
CA ASN A 166 -22.33 19.20 21.42
C ASN A 166 -22.75 19.28 22.90
N GLY A 167 -22.05 20.08 23.73
CA GLY A 167 -22.27 20.18 25.18
C GLY A 167 -23.02 21.43 25.66
N GLU A 168 -23.27 22.43 24.82
CA GLU A 168 -23.89 23.71 25.21
C GLU A 168 -25.34 23.89 24.68
N GLN A 169 -26.10 22.81 24.63
CA GLN A 169 -27.56 22.87 24.47
C GLN A 169 -28.25 21.95 25.49
N ASN A 170 -28.07 22.24 26.78
CA ASN A 170 -29.04 21.91 27.83
C ASN A 170 -28.56 22.49 29.16
N SER A 171 -28.87 23.77 29.40
CA SER A 171 -29.18 24.37 30.72
C SER A 171 -29.65 25.81 30.50
#